data_AF-A0A6J5IYL3-F1
#
_entry.id   AF-A0A6J5IYL3-F1
#
_cell.length_a   1.000
_cell.length_b   1.000
_cell.length_c   1.000
_cell.angle_alpha   90.00
_cell.angle_beta   90.00
_cell.angle_gamma   90.00
#
_symmetry.space_group_name_H-M   'P 1'
#
loop_
_entity.id
_entity.type
_entity.pdbx_description
1 polymer ?
#
loop_
_entity_poly.entity_id
_entity_poly.type
_entity_poly.pdbx_seq_one_letter_code
_entity_poly.pdbx_strand_id
1 'polypeptide(L)'
;MKAAYKLPAKDGMAKLETHAAWLKAEHPDASAALLEGLEETFTVNELGLTPALMRGLSTTNLIENPNGAVRRVAGRVKRYRDADMAVRWAAAGFLEAEKHFRKILGVSELWVLAAALKRSPSKSNIDHDRKVA
;
A
#
# COMPACT_ATOMS: atom_id res chain seq x y z
N MET A 1 -3.06 15.84 0.40
CA MET A 1 -3.04 14.44 0.91
C MET A 1 -2.28 14.27 2.23
N LYS A 2 -0.93 14.26 2.27
CA LYS A 2 -0.17 13.92 3.52
C LYS A 2 -0.54 14.68 4.79
N ALA A 3 -0.92 15.96 4.67
CA ALA A 3 -1.34 16.77 5.81
C ALA A 3 -2.70 16.35 6.37
N ALA A 4 -3.59 15.78 5.55
CA ALA A 4 -4.92 15.34 5.96
C ALA A 4 -4.85 14.13 6.90
N TYR A 5 -3.96 13.17 6.61
CA TYR A 5 -3.72 12.00 7.47
C TYR A 5 -3.11 12.33 8.84
N LYS A 6 -2.66 13.58 9.09
CA LYS A 6 -2.19 14.02 10.41
C LYS A 6 -3.30 14.58 11.30
N LEU A 7 -4.50 14.78 10.75
CA LEU A 7 -5.66 15.29 11.45
C LEU A 7 -6.51 14.12 11.99
N PRO A 8 -7.42 14.38 12.94
CA PRO A 8 -8.51 13.45 13.25
C PRO A 8 -9.25 13.05 11.96
N ALA A 9 -9.73 11.81 11.88
CA ALA A 9 -10.29 11.24 10.65
C ALA A 9 -11.33 12.17 9.98
N LYS A 10 -12.30 12.67 10.76
CA LYS A 10 -13.32 13.63 10.31
C LYS A 10 -12.74 14.90 9.67
N ASP A 11 -11.76 15.53 10.32
CA ASP A 11 -11.15 16.77 9.85
C ASP A 11 -10.27 16.51 8.61
N GLY A 12 -9.61 15.35 8.58
CA GLY A 12 -8.84 14.89 7.43
C GLY A 12 -9.72 14.63 6.21
N MET A 13 -10.86 13.94 6.38
CA MET A 13 -11.83 13.69 5.31
C MET A 13 -12.38 15.00 4.75
N ALA A 14 -12.86 15.91 5.61
CA ALA A 14 -13.38 17.22 5.18
C ALA A 14 -12.35 18.03 4.36
N LYS A 15 -11.06 17.92 4.72
CA LYS A 15 -9.98 18.54 3.96
C LYS A 15 -9.79 17.91 2.58
N LEU A 16 -9.94 16.59 2.45
CA LEU A 16 -9.85 15.91 1.15
C LEU A 16 -11.09 16.14 0.28
N GLU A 17 -12.29 16.25 0.87
CA GLU A 17 -13.50 16.68 0.17
C GLU A 17 -13.34 18.07 -0.45
N THR A 18 -12.73 19.00 0.30
CA THR A 18 -12.39 20.33 -0.22
C THR A 18 -11.46 20.24 -1.43
N HIS A 19 -10.44 19.36 -1.38
CA HIS A 19 -9.56 19.13 -2.52
C HIS A 19 -10.28 18.48 -3.71
N ALA A 20 -11.20 17.54 -3.45
CA ALA A 20 -12.02 16.94 -4.49
C ALA A 20 -12.90 17.98 -5.18
N ALA A 21 -13.47 18.93 -4.43
CA ALA A 21 -14.24 20.04 -4.98
C ALA A 21 -13.39 20.94 -5.90
N TRP A 22 -12.14 21.22 -5.52
CA TRP A 22 -11.21 21.96 -6.39
C TRP A 22 -10.86 21.20 -7.66
N LEU A 23 -10.61 19.89 -7.57
CA LEU A 23 -10.30 19.05 -8.72
C LEU A 23 -11.46 18.93 -9.71
N LYS A 24 -12.71 19.05 -9.24
CA LYS A 24 -13.92 18.76 -10.04
C LYS A 24 -14.02 19.58 -11.34
N ALA A 25 -13.50 20.81 -11.36
CA ALA A 25 -13.59 21.69 -12.52
C ALA A 25 -12.70 21.22 -13.69
N GLU A 26 -11.47 20.80 -13.40
CA GLU A 26 -10.47 20.44 -14.42
C GLU A 26 -10.28 18.92 -14.57
N HIS A 27 -10.54 18.16 -13.49
CA HIS A 27 -10.25 16.74 -13.35
C HIS A 27 -11.40 16.00 -12.63
N PRO A 28 -12.59 15.88 -13.26
CA PRO A 28 -13.75 15.24 -12.64
C PRO A 28 -13.48 13.78 -12.24
N ASP A 29 -12.71 13.02 -13.03
CA ASP A 29 -12.38 11.63 -12.71
C ASP A 29 -11.46 11.52 -11.49
N ALA A 30 -10.50 12.44 -11.33
CA ALA A 30 -9.63 12.48 -10.16
C ALA A 30 -10.39 12.89 -8.89
N SER A 31 -11.39 13.78 -9.03
CA SER A 31 -12.32 14.13 -7.96
C SER A 31 -13.14 12.92 -7.53
N ALA A 32 -13.72 12.19 -8.49
CA ALA A 32 -14.49 10.98 -8.23
C ALA A 32 -13.64 9.89 -7.55
N ALA A 33 -12.44 9.60 -8.07
CA ALA A 33 -11.54 8.61 -7.49
C ALA A 33 -11.07 8.96 -6.06
N LEU A 34 -10.91 10.25 -5.75
CA LEU A 34 -10.57 10.69 -4.39
C LEU A 34 -11.73 10.47 -3.41
N LEU A 35 -12.97 10.64 -3.86
CA LEU A 35 -14.17 10.46 -3.05
C LEU A 35 -14.58 8.99 -2.90
N GLU A 36 -14.35 8.16 -3.93
CA GLU A 36 -14.77 6.75 -3.98
C GLU A 36 -14.24 5.92 -2.80
N GLY A 37 -13.00 6.16 -2.37
CA GLY A 37 -12.35 5.42 -1.28
C GLY A 37 -11.97 6.28 -0.08
N LEU A 38 -12.62 7.44 0.09
CA LEU A 38 -12.19 8.43 1.08
C LEU A 38 -12.25 7.87 2.51
N GLU A 39 -13.37 7.24 2.89
CA GLU A 39 -13.57 6.70 4.23
C GLU A 39 -12.56 5.57 4.53
N GLU A 40 -12.37 4.66 3.57
CA GLU A 40 -11.45 3.53 3.69
C GLU A 40 -10.01 4.00 3.88
N THR A 41 -9.58 5.06 3.17
CA THR A 41 -8.22 5.59 3.34
C THR A 41 -7.95 6.15 4.74
N PHE A 42 -8.99 6.58 5.45
CA PHE A 42 -8.89 7.09 6.83
C PHE A 42 -9.09 6.01 7.90
N THR A 43 -9.36 4.76 7.54
CA THR A 43 -9.40 3.64 8.50
C THR A 43 -8.12 3.56 9.33
N VAL A 44 -6.96 3.87 8.74
CA VAL A 44 -5.66 3.90 9.45
C VAL A 44 -5.61 4.93 10.59
N ASN A 45 -6.36 6.04 10.46
CA ASN A 45 -6.49 7.07 11.50
C ASN A 45 -7.43 6.62 12.63
N GLU A 46 -8.45 5.83 12.30
CA GLU A 46 -9.45 5.34 13.26
C GLU A 46 -9.00 4.12 14.06
N LEU A 47 -8.08 3.32 13.52
CA LEU A 47 -7.54 2.11 14.18
C LEU A 47 -6.70 2.38 15.43
N GLY A 48 -6.42 3.66 15.78
CA GLY A 48 -5.67 4.01 16.98
C GLY A 48 -4.22 3.52 16.97
N LEU A 49 -3.61 3.42 15.77
CA LEU A 49 -2.24 2.94 15.60
C LEU A 49 -1.23 3.96 16.13
N THR A 50 -0.03 3.47 16.44
CA THR A 50 1.09 4.34 16.80
C THR A 50 1.45 5.29 15.64
N PRO A 51 2.02 6.48 15.91
CA PRO A 51 2.41 7.41 14.85
C PRO A 51 3.37 6.82 13.82
N ALA A 52 4.24 5.89 14.24
CA ALA A 52 5.19 5.21 13.35
C ALA A 52 4.48 4.25 12.38
N LEU A 53 3.55 3.41 12.88
CA LEU A 53 2.76 2.52 12.04
C LEU A 53 1.81 3.28 11.12
N MET A 54 1.11 4.29 11.65
CA MET A 54 0.24 5.16 10.84
C MET A 54 1.04 5.77 9.69
N ARG A 55 2.21 6.36 9.96
CA ARG A 55 3.08 6.91 8.90
C ARG A 55 3.54 5.83 7.90
N GLY A 56 3.85 4.63 8.36
CA GLY A 56 4.27 3.53 7.48
C GLY A 56 3.16 3.08 6.52
N LEU A 57 1.96 2.88 7.07
CA LEU A 57 0.79 2.34 6.38
C LEU A 57 0.05 3.38 5.53
N SER A 58 0.09 4.67 5.88
CA SER A 58 -0.48 5.76 5.07
C SER A 58 0.36 6.12 3.84
N THR A 59 1.36 5.32 3.48
CA THR A 59 2.15 5.50 2.26
C THR A 59 1.95 4.32 1.32
N THR A 60 1.97 4.59 0.02
CA THR A 60 1.94 3.54 -0.99
C THR A 60 3.30 2.87 -1.19
N ASN A 61 4.34 3.28 -0.46
CA ASN A 61 5.72 2.80 -0.67
C ASN A 61 5.85 1.28 -0.51
N LEU A 62 5.07 0.67 0.39
CA LEU A 62 5.07 -0.78 0.58
C LEU A 62 4.62 -1.55 -0.67
N ILE A 63 3.81 -0.94 -1.52
CA ILE A 63 3.24 -1.55 -2.73
C ILE A 63 3.98 -1.05 -3.98
N GLU A 64 4.16 0.27 -4.09
CA GLU A 64 4.70 0.93 -5.28
C GLU A 64 6.20 0.75 -5.45
N ASN A 65 6.98 0.67 -4.36
CA ASN A 65 8.42 0.48 -4.49
C ASN A 65 8.78 -0.90 -5.09
N PRO A 66 8.20 -2.03 -4.61
CA PRO A 66 8.35 -3.32 -5.29
C PRO A 66 7.83 -3.31 -6.73
N ASN A 67 6.65 -2.72 -7.00
CA ASN A 67 6.11 -2.62 -8.35
C ASN A 67 7.01 -1.79 -9.29
N GLY A 68 7.67 -0.74 -8.76
CA GLY A 68 8.68 0.02 -9.49
C GLY A 68 9.89 -0.83 -9.89
N ALA A 69 10.29 -1.79 -9.04
CA ALA A 69 11.33 -2.75 -9.39
C ALA A 69 10.90 -3.69 -10.51
N VAL A 70 9.66 -4.20 -10.45
CA VAL A 70 9.08 -4.99 -11.54
C VAL A 70 9.10 -4.23 -12.86
N ARG A 71 8.64 -2.96 -12.88
CA ARG A 71 8.68 -2.13 -14.09
C ARG A 71 10.10 -1.94 -14.62
N ARG A 72 11.09 -1.78 -13.75
CA ARG A 72 12.51 -1.62 -14.14
C ARG A 72 13.06 -2.88 -14.79
N VAL A 73 12.85 -4.03 -14.16
CA VAL A 73 13.35 -5.33 -14.61
C VAL A 73 12.70 -5.72 -15.94
N ALA A 74 11.38 -5.53 -16.07
CA ALA A 74 10.63 -5.83 -17.28
C ALA A 74 10.71 -4.75 -18.37
N GLY A 75 11.28 -3.56 -18.09
CA GLY A 75 11.17 -2.38 -18.96
C GLY A 75 11.77 -2.50 -20.37
N ARG A 76 12.71 -3.43 -20.55
CA ARG A 76 13.32 -3.76 -21.86
C ARG A 76 12.57 -4.83 -22.63
N VAL A 77 11.63 -5.53 -22.01
CA VAL A 77 10.81 -6.56 -22.68
C VAL A 77 9.73 -5.85 -23.50
N LYS A 78 9.87 -5.88 -24.83
CA LYS A 78 8.91 -5.27 -25.75
C LYS A 78 7.92 -6.27 -26.36
N ARG A 79 8.22 -7.57 -26.26
CA ARG A 79 7.41 -8.65 -26.81
C ARG A 79 7.29 -9.79 -25.80
N TYR A 80 6.11 -9.91 -25.19
CA TYR A 80 5.72 -11.06 -24.39
C TYR A 80 5.16 -12.13 -25.32
N ARG A 81 5.57 -13.39 -25.13
CA ARG A 81 5.10 -14.52 -25.96
C ARG A 81 3.75 -15.05 -25.48
N ASP A 82 3.55 -15.03 -24.17
CA ASP A 82 2.40 -15.55 -23.45
C ASP A 82 2.27 -14.86 -22.09
N ALA A 83 1.17 -15.13 -21.38
CA ALA A 83 0.95 -14.62 -20.03
C ALA A 83 2.00 -15.13 -19.03
N ASP A 84 2.43 -16.38 -19.18
CA ASP A 84 3.41 -17.03 -18.30
C ASP A 84 4.77 -16.32 -18.35
N MET A 85 5.19 -15.81 -19.51
CA MET A 85 6.37 -14.97 -19.66
C MET A 85 6.23 -13.67 -18.87
N ALA A 86 5.06 -13.02 -18.91
CA ALA A 86 4.82 -11.80 -18.14
C ALA A 86 4.87 -12.07 -16.63
N VAL A 87 4.28 -13.17 -16.17
CA VAL A 87 4.34 -13.62 -14.77
C VAL A 87 5.78 -13.88 -14.33
N ARG A 88 6.60 -14.56 -15.14
CA ARG A 88 8.02 -14.80 -14.84
C ARG A 88 8.83 -13.52 -14.71
N TRP A 89 8.58 -12.53 -15.58
CA TRP A 89 9.24 -11.22 -15.47
C TRP A 89 8.79 -10.45 -14.23
N ALA A 90 7.52 -10.52 -13.86
CA ALA A 90 7.02 -9.94 -12.62
C ALA A 90 7.66 -10.61 -11.39
N ALA A 91 7.69 -11.94 -11.35
CA ALA A 91 8.34 -12.70 -10.29
C ALA A 91 9.83 -12.36 -10.16
N ALA A 92 10.57 -12.31 -11.28
CA ALA A 92 11.96 -11.90 -11.29
C ALA A 92 12.15 -10.46 -10.75
N GLY A 93 11.24 -9.55 -11.08
CA GLY A 93 11.21 -8.20 -10.55
C GLY A 93 11.01 -8.14 -9.03
N PHE A 94 10.09 -8.96 -8.50
CA PHE A 94 9.86 -9.05 -7.05
C PHE A 94 11.01 -9.71 -6.31
N LEU A 95 11.60 -10.78 -6.85
CA LEU A 95 12.79 -11.44 -6.28
C LEU A 95 13.99 -10.47 -6.21
N GLU A 96 14.13 -9.56 -7.18
CA GLU A 96 15.16 -8.53 -7.14
C GLU A 96 14.84 -7.44 -6.11
N ALA A 97 13.56 -7.07 -5.96
CA ALA A 97 13.13 -6.11 -4.96
C ALA A 97 13.35 -6.63 -3.54
N GLU A 98 13.05 -7.91 -3.30
CA GLU A 98 13.12 -8.60 -2.01
C GLU A 98 14.50 -8.48 -1.35
N LYS A 99 15.58 -8.62 -2.15
CA LYS A 99 16.98 -8.49 -1.69
C LYS A 99 17.27 -7.18 -0.96
N HIS A 100 16.47 -6.15 -1.21
CA HIS A 100 16.65 -4.80 -0.69
C HIS A 100 15.53 -4.38 0.28
N PHE A 101 14.63 -5.29 0.64
CA PHE A 101 13.54 -4.98 1.57
C PHE A 101 14.06 -4.64 2.96
N ARG A 102 13.43 -3.62 3.54
CA ARG A 102 13.64 -3.21 4.93
C ARG A 102 12.38 -3.50 5.72
N LYS A 103 12.54 -3.66 7.03
CA LYS A 103 11.39 -3.73 7.94
C LYS A 103 10.53 -2.48 7.79
N ILE A 104 9.22 -2.66 7.89
CA ILE A 104 8.28 -1.53 7.86
C ILE A 104 8.55 -0.59 9.03
N LEU A 105 8.20 0.68 8.86
CA LEU A 105 8.23 1.63 9.96
C LEU A 105 7.22 1.20 11.04
N GLY A 106 7.63 1.20 12.31
CA GLY A 106 6.78 0.72 13.42
C GLY A 106 6.71 -0.80 13.55
N VAL A 107 7.65 -1.56 12.97
CA VAL A 107 7.65 -3.04 13.01
C VAL A 107 7.52 -3.63 14.42
N SER A 108 8.11 -3.00 15.43
CA SER A 108 8.03 -3.44 16.83
C SER A 108 6.63 -3.29 17.44
N GLU A 109 5.76 -2.50 16.80
CA GLU A 109 4.43 -2.14 17.28
C GLU A 109 3.33 -2.88 16.49
N LEU A 110 3.69 -3.79 15.58
CA LEU A 110 2.73 -4.55 14.74
C LEU A 110 1.67 -5.31 15.55
N TRP A 111 1.95 -5.63 16.81
CA TRP A 111 0.97 -6.22 17.72
C TRP A 111 -0.23 -5.30 17.99
N VAL A 112 -0.04 -3.96 17.98
CA VAL A 112 -1.12 -2.97 18.11
C VAL A 112 -2.07 -3.09 16.92
N LEU A 113 -1.53 -3.20 15.71
CA LEU A 113 -2.33 -3.42 14.50
C LEU A 113 -3.07 -4.77 14.57
N ALA A 114 -2.41 -5.84 15.01
CA ALA A 114 -3.05 -7.15 15.16
C ALA A 114 -4.22 -7.10 16.15
N ALA A 115 -4.06 -6.42 17.28
CA ALA A 115 -5.11 -6.22 18.27
C ALA A 115 -6.28 -5.39 17.70
N ALA A 116 -5.99 -4.28 17.00
CA ALA A 116 -7.00 -3.44 16.36
C ALA A 116 -7.81 -4.21 15.30
N LEU A 117 -7.16 -5.11 14.56
CA LEU A 117 -7.79 -6.01 13.60
C LEU A 117 -8.50 -7.22 14.23
N LYS A 118 -8.56 -7.29 15.58
CA LYS A 118 -9.13 -8.43 16.33
C LYS A 118 -8.52 -9.77 15.91
N ARG A 119 -7.27 -9.77 15.47
CA ARG A 119 -6.57 -10.97 15.03
C ARG A 119 -6.09 -11.71 16.27
N SER A 120 -6.65 -12.89 16.53
CA SER A 120 -6.04 -13.83 17.48
C SER A 120 -4.64 -14.19 16.96
N PRO A 121 -3.61 -14.33 17.81
CA PRO A 121 -2.30 -14.82 17.40
C PRO A 121 -2.43 -16.27 16.90
N SER A 122 -2.81 -16.43 15.63
CA SER A 122 -2.86 -17.74 14.97
C SER A 122 -1.43 -18.23 14.79
N LYS A 123 -1.16 -19.47 15.19
CA LYS A 123 0.08 -20.20 14.83
C LYS A 123 0.22 -20.12 13.31
N SER A 124 1.23 -19.39 12.85
CA SER A 124 1.44 -19.14 11.44
C SER A 124 2.06 -20.37 10.78
N ASN A 125 1.31 -21.02 9.88
CA ASN A 125 1.92 -21.61 8.70
C ASN A 125 2.32 -20.43 7.80
N ILE A 126 3.46 -19.81 8.11
CA ILE A 126 4.19 -19.09 7.07
C ILE A 126 4.67 -20.20 6.14
N ASP A 127 4.34 -20.10 4.85
CA ASP A 127 4.76 -21.03 3.81
C ASP A 127 6.28 -20.92 3.63
N HIS A 128 7.00 -21.49 4.60
CA HIS A 128 8.41 -21.78 4.51
C HIS A 128 8.51 -23.06 3.68
N ASP A 129 8.99 -22.94 2.44
CA ASP A 129 9.29 -24.02 1.51
C ASP A 129 8.13 -24.67 0.75
N ARG A 130 7.52 -23.91 -0.17
CA ARG A 130 7.10 -24.52 -1.44
C ARG A 130 8.28 -24.46 -2.42
N LYS A 131 9.17 -25.46 -2.35
CA LYS A 131 10.17 -25.67 -3.40
C LYS A 131 9.43 -25.81 -4.74
N VAL A 132 9.62 -24.84 -5.61
CA VAL A 132 9.15 -24.91 -7.00
C VAL A 132 10.03 -25.96 -7.69
N ALA A 133 9.41 -27.09 -8.06
CA ALA A 133 10.01 -28.12 -8.90
C ALA A 133 10.04 -27.68 -10.37
#